data_AF-A0A7V5G9F3-F1
#
_entry.id   AF-A0A7V5G9F3-F1
#
_cell.length_a   1.000
_cell.length_b   1.000
_cell.length_c   1.000
_cell.angle_alpha   90.00
_cell.angle_beta   90.00
_cell.angle_gamma   90.00
#
_symmetry.space_group_name_H-M   'P 1'
#
loop_
_entity.id
_entity.type
_entity.pdbx_description
1 polymer ?
#
loop_
_entity_poly.entity_id
_entity_poly.type
_entity_poly.pdbx_seq_one_letter_code
_entity_poly.pdbx_strand_id
1 'polypeptide(L)' 'MAKKILWLKEITIDDVPLVGGKNASLGEMYQNLSSVGVNVPNGFALTSSAYWEFLESNNLIEKINQIIKKVNSKDLN' A
#
# COMPACT_ATOMS: atom_id res chain seq x y z
N MET A 1 -13.09 -0.35 -12.90
CA MET A 1 -12.03 -1.13 -12.22
C MET A 1 -11.27 -0.19 -11.29
N ALA A 2 -10.94 -0.63 -10.08
CA ALA A 2 -10.12 0.18 -9.17
C ALA A 2 -8.70 0.35 -9.74
N LYS A 3 -8.06 1.51 -9.53
CA LYS A 3 -6.66 1.74 -9.94
C LYS A 3 -5.75 0.82 -9.12
N LYS A 4 -4.83 0.12 -9.80
CA LYS A 4 -3.85 -0.79 -9.17
C LYS A 4 -2.56 -0.09 -8.75
N ILE A 5 -2.25 1.02 -9.42
CA ILE A 5 -1.07 1.84 -9.19
C ILE A 5 -1.50 3.30 -9.05
N LEU A 6 -0.79 4.03 -8.20
CA LEU A 6 -0.82 5.49 -8.14
C LEU A 6 0.62 6.02 -8.21
N TRP A 7 0.86 7.01 -9.04
CA TRP A 7 2.17 7.66 -9.10
C TRP A 7 2.36 8.56 -7.88
N LEU A 8 3.59 8.67 -7.35
CA LEU A 8 3.84 9.53 -6.18
C LEU A 8 3.39 10.99 -6.38
N LYS A 9 3.48 11.49 -7.63
CA LYS A 9 2.98 12.81 -8.02
C LYS A 9 1.44 12.98 -7.94
N GLU A 10 0.70 11.89 -7.77
CA GLU A 10 -0.77 11.85 -7.72
C GLU A 10 -1.30 11.50 -6.33
N ILE A 11 -0.43 11.11 -5.39
CA ILE A 11 -0.81 10.59 -4.07
C ILE A 11 -0.86 11.72 -3.04
N THR A 12 -2.01 11.89 -2.39
CA THR A 12 -2.19 12.81 -1.26
C THR A 12 -2.43 12.07 0.05
N ILE A 13 -2.54 12.80 1.16
CA ILE A 13 -2.93 12.24 2.46
C ILE A 13 -4.31 11.56 2.44
N ASP A 14 -5.20 11.93 1.52
CA ASP A 14 -6.52 11.32 1.41
C ASP A 14 -6.45 9.89 0.84
N ASP A 15 -5.34 9.53 0.20
CA ASP A 15 -5.12 8.19 -0.37
C ASP A 15 -4.61 7.17 0.66
N VAL A 16 -4.49 7.53 1.95
CA VAL A 16 -4.09 6.59 3.01
C VAL A 16 -4.86 5.26 2.99
N PRO A 17 -6.18 5.21 2.78
CA PRO A 17 -6.92 3.94 2.68
C PRO A 17 -6.52 3.08 1.48
N LEU A 18 -5.94 3.69 0.44
CA LEU A 18 -5.54 3.02 -0.79
C LEU A 18 -4.06 2.62 -0.76
N VAL A 19 -3.16 3.47 -0.27
CA VAL A 19 -1.71 3.23 -0.37
C VAL A 19 -1.00 3.08 0.97
N GLY A 20 -1.71 3.31 2.08
CA GLY A 20 -1.16 3.32 3.43
C GLY A 20 -0.41 4.61 3.77
N GLY A 21 -0.20 4.85 5.07
CA GLY A 21 0.39 6.09 5.59
C GLY A 21 1.77 6.43 5.02
N LYS A 22 2.63 5.44 4.82
CA LYS A 22 4.01 5.67 4.31
C LYS A 22 4.01 6.22 2.89
N ASN A 23 3.22 5.61 2.01
CA ASN A 23 3.15 6.03 0.61
C ASN A 23 2.42 7.38 0.48
N ALA A 24 1.39 7.61 1.29
CA ALA A 24 0.71 8.90 1.37
C ALA A 24 1.69 10.03 1.78
N SER A 25 2.45 9.83 2.86
CA SER A 25 3.49 10.79 3.27
C SER A 25 4.58 10.98 2.21
N LEU A 26 4.98 9.91 1.51
CA LEU A 26 5.96 10.02 0.42
C LEU A 26 5.42 10.82 -0.77
N GLY A 27 4.15 10.66 -1.13
CA GLY A 27 3.47 11.46 -2.14
C GLY A 27 3.41 12.94 -1.76
N GLU A 28 3.03 13.24 -0.52
CA GLU A 28 3.04 14.61 0.03
C GLU A 28 4.43 15.25 -0.03
N MET A 29 5.47 14.51 0.39
CA MET A 29 6.85 15.00 0.29
C MET A 29 7.27 15.22 -1.16
N TYR A 30 6.95 14.28 -2.05
CA TYR A 30 7.30 14.38 -3.47
C TYR A 30 6.66 15.62 -4.11
N GLN A 31 5.39 15.89 -3.82
CA GLN A 31 4.66 17.02 -4.40
C GLN A 31 5.10 18.37 -3.81
N ASN A 32 5.27 18.44 -2.49
CA ASN A 32 5.48 19.72 -1.80
C ASN A 32 6.95 20.07 -1.58
N LEU A 33 7.84 19.09 -1.46
CA LEU A 33 9.23 19.33 -1.06
C LEU A 33 10.23 19.28 -2.23
N SER A 34 9.87 18.62 -3.33
CA SER A 34 10.75 18.56 -4.52
C SER A 34 11.00 19.95 -5.11
N SER A 35 10.03 20.85 -5.05
CA SER A 35 10.15 22.23 -5.54
C SER A 35 11.11 23.10 -4.71
N VAL A 36 11.34 22.75 -3.45
CA VAL A 36 12.26 23.44 -2.54
C VAL A 36 13.61 22.72 -2.39
N GLY A 37 13.91 21.79 -3.31
CA GLY A 37 15.22 21.14 -3.41
C GLY A 37 15.41 19.90 -2.54
N VAL A 38 14.37 19.41 -1.87
CA VAL A 38 14.43 18.11 -1.18
C VAL A 38 14.34 17.00 -2.22
N ASN A 39 15.37 16.18 -2.31
CA ASN A 39 15.42 15.10 -3.30
C ASN A 39 14.57 13.91 -2.84
N VAL A 40 13.34 13.82 -3.34
CA VAL A 40 12.44 12.68 -3.13
C VAL A 40 12.47 11.82 -4.40
N PRO A 41 12.88 10.54 -4.32
CA PRO A 41 12.85 9.63 -5.46
C PRO A 41 11.45 9.51 -6.04
N ASN A 42 11.35 9.59 -7.37
CA ASN A 42 10.08 9.34 -8.06
C ASN A 42 9.75 7.84 -8.06
N GLY A 43 8.48 7.51 -8.25
CA GLY A 43 7.99 6.14 -8.26
C GLY A 43 6.47 6.04 -8.25
N PHE A 44 5.98 4.86 -7.87
CA PHE A 44 4.56 4.57 -7.73
C PHE A 44 4.31 3.65 -6.53
N ALA A 45 3.08 3.66 -6.03
CA ALA A 45 2.60 2.74 -5.00
C ALA A 45 1.59 1.76 -5.59
N LEU A 46 1.63 0.51 -5.13
CA LEU A 46 0.51 -0.42 -5.31
C LEU A 46 -0.62 -0.03 -4.38
N THR A 47 -1.85 -0.12 -4.87
CA THR A 47 -3.04 0.12 -4.04
C THR A 47 -3.44 -1.14 -3.27
N SER A 48 -4.19 -0.97 -2.20
CA SER A 48 -4.83 -2.04 -1.44
C SER A 48 -5.73 -2.89 -2.34
N SER A 49 -6.37 -2.28 -3.35
CA SER A 49 -7.14 -3.01 -4.36
C SER A 49 -6.26 -3.98 -5.18
N ALA A 50 -5.05 -3.58 -5.58
CA ALA A 50 -4.13 -4.47 -6.29
C ALA A 50 -3.71 -5.68 -5.44
N TYR A 51 -3.50 -5.46 -4.14
CA TYR A 51 -3.19 -6.52 -3.18
C TYR A 51 -4.34 -7.51 -3.05
N TRP A 52 -5.57 -7.04 -2.86
CA TRP A 52 -6.75 -7.91 -2.75
C TRP A 52 -7.00 -8.70 -4.03
N GLU A 53 -6.93 -8.06 -5.19
CA GLU A 53 -7.08 -8.75 -6.48
C GLU A 53 -6.02 -9.84 -6.69
N PHE A 54 -4.78 -9.59 -6.27
CA PHE A 54 -3.72 -10.60 -6.30
C PHE A 54 -4.06 -11.81 -5.43
N LEU A 55 -4.57 -11.60 -4.22
CA LEU A 55 -4.97 -12.69 -3.33
C LEU A 55 -6.15 -13.50 -3.89
N GLU A 56 -7.17 -12.81 -4.42
CA GLU A 56 -8.36 -13.43 -5.02
C GLU A 56 -7.99 -14.26 -6.25
N SER A 57 -7.22 -13.68 -7.18
CA SER A 57 -6.83 -14.33 -8.44
C SER A 57 -6.03 -15.61 -8.24
N ASN A 58 -5.36 -15.74 -7.09
CA ASN A 58 -4.54 -16.89 -6.74
C ASN A 58 -5.21 -17.82 -5.71
N ASN A 59 -6.49 -17.60 -5.37
CA ASN A 59 -7.22 -18.35 -4.35
C ASN A 59 -6.48 -18.42 -2.99
N LEU A 60 -5.74 -17.37 -2.64
CA LEU A 60 -4.87 -17.36 -1.46
C LEU A 60 -5.61 -17.03 -0.17
N ILE A 61 -6.74 -16.33 -0.26
CA ILE A 61 -7.49 -15.84 0.92
C ILE A 61 -7.86 -17.00 1.84
N GLU A 62 -8.43 -18.07 1.30
CA GLU A 62 -8.84 -19.22 2.10
C GLU A 62 -7.64 -19.92 2.75
N LYS A 63 -6.57 -20.14 1.97
CA LYS A 63 -5.33 -20.77 2.45
C LYS A 63 -4.70 -19.97 3.59
N ILE A 64 -4.62 -18.64 3.45
CA ILE A 64 -4.10 -17.74 4.49
C ILE A 64 -4.95 -17.85 5.76
N ASN A 65 -6.28 -17.78 5.64
CA ASN A 65 -7.19 -17.90 6.78
C ASN A 65 -7.07 -19.25 7.51
N GLN A 66 -6.90 -20.35 6.78
CA GLN A 66 -6.69 -21.67 7.38
C GLN A 66 -5.37 -21.75 8.16
N ILE A 67 -4.30 -21.12 7.67
CA ILE A 67 -3.01 -21.06 8.35
C ILE A 67 -3.13 -20.20 9.62
N ILE A 68 -3.70 -18.99 9.51
CA ILE A 68 -3.85 -18.06 10.64
C ILE A 68 -4.65 -18.70 11.78
N LYS A 69 -5.72 -19.46 11.49
CA LYS A 69 -6.51 -20.18 12.52
C LYS A 69 -5.70 -21.17 13.36
N LYS A 70 -4.58 -21.67 12.82
CA LYS A 70 -3.70 -22.62 13.51
C LYS A 70 -2.60 -21.92 14.32
N VAL A 71 -2.40 -20.63 14.11
CA VAL A 71 -1.42 -19.84 14.85
C VAL A 71 -2.02 -19.46 16.20
N ASN A 72 -1.33 -19.82 17.28
CA ASN A 72 -1.67 -19.38 18.62
C ASN A 72 -1.05 -18.01 18.87
N SER A 73 -1.87 -16.99 19.11
CA SER A 73 -1.39 -15.62 19.33
C SER A 73 -0.54 -15.46 20.59
N LYS A 74 -0.58 -16.42 21.52
CA LYS A 74 0.27 -16.43 22.73
C LYS A 74 1.72 -16.82 22.45
N ASP A 75 2.03 -17.28 21.25
CA ASP A 75 3.40 -17.62 20.83
C ASP A 75 4.12 -16.41 20.22
N LEU A 76 3.43 -15.27 20.07
CA LEU A 76 4.00 -13.99 19.63
C LEU A 76 4.49 -13.24 20.87
N ASN A 77 5.81 -13.27 21.08
CA ASN A 77 6.50 -12.57 22.17
C ASN A 77 6.35 -11.04 22.08
#